data_AF-A0A9E0X6H2-F1
#
_entry.id   AF-A0A9E0X6H2-F1
#
_cell.length_a   1.000
_cell.length_b   1.000
_cell.length_c   1.000
_cell.angle_alpha   90.00
_cell.angle_beta   90.00
_cell.angle_gamma   90.00
#
_symmetry.space_group_name_H-M   'P 1'
#
loop_
_entity.id
_entity.type
_entity.pdbx_description
1 polymer ?
#
loop_
_entity_poly.entity_id
_entity_poly.type
_entity_poly.pdbx_seq_one_letter_code
_entity_poly.pdbx_strand_id
1 'polypeptide(L)'
;MPLIALVHTLVMVGEERRVIAPGQPLPELPAHDATALVAAGMAADPALDAVAAAAQAAHDAEAAQDFAAAQERQRLARQSTAEPEPEPEPAAPAKKPKPAKE
;
A
#
# COMPACT_ATOMS: atom_id res chain seq x y z
N MET A 1 9.98 -5.66 27.19
CA MET A 1 10.56 -4.32 27.39
C MET A 1 11.70 -4.16 26.40
N PRO A 2 11.56 -3.30 25.37
CA PRO A 2 12.66 -3.02 24.45
C PRO A 2 13.76 -2.23 25.19
N LEU A 3 15.00 -2.70 25.12
CA LEU A 3 16.18 -1.97 25.60
C LEU A 3 16.53 -0.91 24.57
N ILE A 4 16.28 0.36 24.88
CA ILE A 4 16.75 1.48 24.06
C ILE A 4 18.12 1.86 24.62
N ALA A 5 19.18 1.54 23.89
CA ALA A 5 20.53 1.93 24.29
C ALA A 5 20.71 3.45 24.10
N LEU A 6 21.06 4.16 25.17
CA LEU A 6 21.47 5.55 25.09
C LEU A 6 22.93 5.60 24.63
N VAL A 7 23.16 6.07 23.40
CA VAL A 7 24.49 6.11 22.77
C VAL A 7 25.00 7.55 22.66
N HIS A 8 26.32 7.72 22.81
CA HIS A 8 26.98 8.98 22.52
C HIS A 8 27.14 9.12 21.00
N THR A 9 26.88 10.32 20.47
CA THR A 9 27.06 10.61 19.05
C THR A 9 28.35 11.39 18.85
N LEU A 10 29.19 10.93 17.92
CA LEU A 10 30.38 11.65 17.52
C LEU A 10 30.10 12.40 16.22
N VAL A 11 30.36 13.71 16.21
CA VAL A 11 30.20 14.56 15.03
C VAL A 11 31.43 15.42 14.78
N MET A 12 31.66 15.79 13.51
CA MET A 12 32.65 16.78 13.11
C MET A 12 31.91 18.07 12.76
N VAL A 13 32.28 19.19 13.39
CA VAL A 13 31.69 20.52 13.13
C VAL A 13 32.83 21.49 12.86
N GLY A 14 32.94 22.00 11.63
CA GLY A 14 34.02 22.92 11.27
C GLY A 14 35.42 22.38 11.60
N GLU A 15 35.70 21.13 11.20
CA GLU A 15 36.94 20.40 11.48
C GLU A 15 37.19 20.03 12.95
N GLU A 16 36.33 20.45 13.88
CA GLU A 16 36.41 20.10 15.30
C GLU A 16 35.60 18.83 15.61
N ARG A 17 36.21 17.91 16.37
CA ARG A 17 35.56 16.68 16.83
C ARG A 17 34.75 16.96 18.10
N ARG A 18 33.44 16.71 18.08
CA ARG A 18 32.53 16.90 19.22
C ARG A 18 31.80 15.60 19.59
N VAL A 19 31.67 15.36 20.89
CA VAL A 19 30.91 14.23 21.45
C VAL A 19 29.63 14.78 22.06
N ILE A 20 28.49 14.23 21.64
CA ILE A 20 27.16 14.64 22.09
C ILE A 20 26.61 13.53 22.97
N ALA A 21 26.28 13.88 24.22
CA ALA A 21 25.70 12.95 25.17
C ALA A 21 24.23 12.63 24.80
N PRO A 22 23.71 11.46 25.19
CA PRO A 22 22.31 11.13 24.98
C PRO A 22 21.38 12.21 25.55
N GLY A 23 20.39 12.63 24.76
CA GLY A 23 19.42 13.65 25.15
C GLY A 23 19.88 15.10 24.98
N GLN A 24 21.14 15.34 24.56
CA GLN A 24 21.55 16.68 24.13
C GLN A 24 21.11 16.97 22.69
N PRO A 25 20.74 18.22 22.38
CA PRO A 25 20.38 18.61 21.03
C PRO A 25 21.59 18.45 20.09
N LEU A 26 21.32 17.98 18.88
CA LEU A 26 22.31 17.94 17.82
C LEU A 26 22.55 19.36 17.27
N PRO A 27 23.78 19.68 16.83
CA PRO A 27 24.05 20.95 16.18
C PRO A 27 23.24 21.07 14.88
N GLU A 28 22.77 22.28 14.60
CA GLU A 28 22.08 22.57 13.34
C GLU A 28 23.07 22.57 12.18
N LEU A 29 22.64 21.96 11.07
CA LEU A 29 23.39 21.97 9.82
C LEU A 29 23.03 23.27 9.05
N PRO A 30 24.02 24.08 8.64
CA PRO A 30 23.77 25.25 7.81
C PRO A 30 23.06 24.88 6.50
N ALA A 31 22.17 25.75 6.02
CA ALA A 31 21.37 25.48 4.83
C ALA A 31 22.22 25.16 3.58
N HIS A 32 23.35 25.86 3.40
CA HIS A 32 24.26 25.59 2.28
C HIS A 32 24.79 24.15 2.34
N ASP A 33 25.21 23.68 3.51
CA ASP A 33 25.78 22.34 3.67
C ASP A 33 24.70 21.27 3.47
N ALA A 34 23.48 21.52 3.96
CA ALA A 34 22.34 20.65 3.71
C ALA A 34 22.06 20.50 2.20
N THR A 35 22.05 21.61 1.46
CA THR A 35 21.85 21.58 0.00
C THR A 35 22.99 20.82 -0.71
N ALA A 36 24.24 21.02 -0.29
CA ALA A 36 25.39 20.33 -0.88
C ALA A 36 25.34 18.82 -0.63
N LEU A 37 24.93 18.39 0.56
CA LEU A 37 24.78 16.97 0.91
C LEU A 37 23.65 16.30 0.15
N VAL A 38 22.51 16.98 -0.02
CA VAL A 38 21.40 16.50 -0.85
C VAL A 38 21.83 16.38 -2.31
N ALA A 39 22.49 17.40 -2.86
CA ALA A 39 23.00 17.38 -4.23
C ALA A 39 24.05 16.28 -4.48
N ALA A 40 24.86 15.96 -3.46
CA ALA A 40 25.83 14.87 -3.50
C ALA A 40 25.21 13.48 -3.29
N GLY A 41 23.89 13.38 -3.05
CA GLY A 41 23.21 12.12 -2.76
C GLY A 41 23.58 11.53 -1.39
N MET A 42 24.17 12.32 -0.49
CA MET A 42 24.58 11.89 0.85
C MET A 42 23.52 12.18 1.92
N ALA A 43 22.48 12.93 1.57
CA ALA A 43 21.32 13.17 2.41
C ALA A 43 20.03 13.02 1.60
N ALA A 44 18.97 12.52 2.25
CA ALA A 44 17.64 12.45 1.66
C ALA A 44 17.03 13.85 1.59
N ASP A 45 16.28 14.11 0.52
CA ASP A 45 15.49 15.32 0.38
C ASP A 45 14.01 14.98 0.67
N PRO A 46 13.49 15.35 1.84
CA PRO A 46 12.12 15.02 2.21
C PRO A 46 11.09 15.66 1.27
N ALA A 47 11.44 16.77 0.59
CA ALA A 47 10.56 17.37 -0.40
C ALA A 47 10.48 16.53 -1.68
N LEU A 48 11.61 15.99 -2.15
CA LEU A 48 11.62 15.08 -3.30
C LEU A 48 10.91 13.76 -2.97
N ASP A 49 11.10 13.22 -1.77
CA ASP A 49 10.41 12.02 -1.31
C ASP A 49 8.89 12.21 -1.28
N ALA A 50 8.42 13.38 -0.81
CA ALA A 50 7.00 13.71 -0.80
C ALA A 50 6.42 13.83 -2.21
N VAL A 51 7.16 14.43 -3.15
CA VAL A 51 6.74 14.52 -4.57
C VAL A 51 6.69 13.13 -5.20
N ALA A 52 7.69 12.28 -4.97
CA ALA A 52 7.70 10.91 -5.47
C ALA A 52 6.53 10.08 -4.91
N ALA A 53 6.24 10.21 -3.61
CA ALA A 53 5.11 9.54 -2.98
C ALA A 53 3.76 9.99 -3.57
N ALA A 54 3.59 11.30 -3.80
CA ALA A 54 2.38 11.84 -4.41
C ALA A 54 2.20 11.36 -5.86
N ALA A 55 3.28 11.31 -6.64
CA ALA A 55 3.25 10.79 -8.00
C ALA A 55 2.89 9.29 -8.03
N GLN A 56 3.47 8.50 -7.12
CA GLN A 56 3.14 7.08 -7.00
C GLN A 56 1.66 6.88 -6.63
N ALA A 57 1.15 7.64 -5.66
CA ALA A 57 -0.25 7.56 -5.26
C ALA A 57 -1.22 7.91 -6.42
N ALA A 58 -0.87 8.90 -7.25
CA ALA A 58 -1.65 9.24 -8.43
C ALA A 58 -1.66 8.10 -9.45
N HIS A 59 -0.50 7.50 -9.72
CA HIS A 59 -0.37 6.36 -10.62
C HIS A 59 -1.16 5.14 -10.12
N ASP A 60 -1.09 4.83 -8.83
CA ASP A 60 -1.84 3.72 -8.22
C ASP A 60 -3.36 3.94 -8.30
N ALA A 61 -3.81 5.19 -8.15
CA ALA A 61 -5.22 5.55 -8.30
C ALA A 61 -5.73 5.37 -9.73
N GLU A 62 -4.93 5.75 -10.73
CA GLU A 62 -5.25 5.54 -12.15
C GLU A 62 -5.33 4.04 -12.48
N ALA A 63 -4.33 3.27 -12.04
CA ALA A 63 -4.31 1.82 -12.23
C ALA A 63 -5.52 1.11 -11.58
N ALA A 64 -5.97 1.59 -10.41
CA ALA A 64 -7.16 1.07 -9.75
C ALA A 64 -8.45 1.33 -10.55
N GLN A 65 -8.57 2.50 -11.18
CA GLN A 65 -9.71 2.83 -12.04
C GLN A 65 -9.74 1.95 -13.28
N ASP A 66 -8.60 1.76 -13.93
CA ASP A 66 -8.48 0.89 -15.10
C ASP A 66 -8.84 -0.56 -14.79
N PHE A 67 -8.39 -1.05 -13.64
CA PHE A 67 -8.73 -2.39 -13.17
C PHE A 67 -10.24 -2.54 -12.92
N ALA A 68 -10.87 -1.55 -12.28
CA ALA A 68 -12.31 -1.56 -12.04
C ALA A 68 -13.11 -1.56 -13.36
N ALA A 69 -12.70 -0.73 -14.33
CA ALA A 69 -13.31 -0.71 -15.66
C ALA A 69 -13.11 -2.03 -16.41
N ALA A 70 -11.95 -2.67 -16.29
CA ALA A 70 -11.68 -3.98 -16.90
C ALA A 70 -12.57 -5.09 -16.28
N GLN A 71 -12.73 -5.08 -14.96
CA GLN A 71 -13.63 -6.00 -14.26
C GLN A 71 -15.08 -5.84 -14.71
N GLU A 72 -15.55 -4.60 -14.86
CA GLU A 72 -16.91 -4.34 -15.33
C GLU A 72 -17.12 -4.83 -16.76
N ARG A 73 -16.19 -4.55 -17.67
CA ARG A 73 -16.23 -5.09 -19.05
C ARG A 73 -16.26 -6.61 -19.05
N GLN A 74 -15.45 -7.26 -18.21
CA GLN A 74 -15.43 -8.73 -18.11
C GLN A 74 -16.75 -9.29 -17.58
N ARG A 75 -17.35 -8.64 -16.57
CA ARG A 75 -18.66 -9.03 -16.02
C ARG A 75 -19.75 -8.95 -17.08
N LEU A 76 -19.81 -7.85 -17.83
CA LEU A 76 -20.78 -7.66 -18.91
C LEU A 76 -20.58 -8.68 -20.04
N ALA A 77 -19.33 -8.93 -20.44
CA ALA A 77 -19.02 -9.93 -21.46
C ALA A 77 -19.50 -11.33 -21.05
N ARG A 78 -19.29 -11.73 -19.77
CA ARG A 78 -19.77 -13.02 -19.25
C ARG A 78 -21.29 -13.12 -19.21
N GLN A 79 -21.97 -12.05 -18.80
CA GLN A 79 -23.45 -12.00 -18.79
C GLN A 79 -24.00 -12.10 -20.22
N SER A 80 -23.34 -11.49 -21.20
CA SER A 80 -23.76 -11.53 -22.61
C SER A 80 -23.58 -12.91 -23.26
N THR A 81 -22.71 -13.77 -22.73
CA THR A 81 -22.47 -15.14 -23.22
C THR A 81 -23.07 -16.22 -22.33
N ALA A 82 -23.83 -15.84 -21.29
CA ALA A 82 -24.51 -16.81 -20.45
C ALA A 82 -25.68 -17.43 -21.24
N GLU A 83 -25.59 -18.73 -21.52
CA GLU A 83 -26.66 -19.53 -22.12
C GLU A 83 -27.88 -19.50 -21.19
N PRO A 84 -29.13 -19.33 -21.69
CA PRO A 84 -30.31 -19.30 -20.85
C PRO A 84 -30.40 -20.62 -20.07
N GLU A 85 -30.48 -20.49 -18.73
CA GLU A 85 -30.74 -21.61 -17.83
C GLU A 85 -32.06 -22.27 -18.27
N PRO A 86 -32.11 -23.59 -18.51
CA PRO A 86 -33.36 -24.27 -18.84
C PRO A 86 -34.33 -24.08 -17.67
N GLU A 87 -35.53 -23.58 -17.97
CA GLU A 87 -36.63 -23.44 -17.01
C GLU A 87 -36.79 -24.74 -16.19
N PRO A 88 -36.89 -24.68 -14.84
CA PRO A 88 -37.19 -25.86 -14.07
C PRO A 88 -38.59 -26.35 -14.41
N GLU A 89 -38.68 -27.50 -15.10
CA GLU A 89 -39.94 -28.19 -15.34
C GLU A 89 -40.71 -28.38 -14.01
N PRO A 90 -42.03 -28.14 -13.98
CA PRO A 90 -42.82 -28.30 -12.78
C PRO A 90 -42.78 -29.77 -12.32
N ALA A 91 -42.39 -29.95 -11.05
CA ALA A 91 -42.26 -31.26 -10.41
C ALA A 91 -43.51 -32.14 -10.61
N ALA A 92 -43.32 -33.28 -11.29
CA ALA A 92 -44.32 -34.33 -11.38
C ALA A 92 -44.72 -34.84 -9.97
N PRO A 93 -46.00 -35.15 -9.73
CA PRO A 93 -46.50 -35.44 -8.38
C PRO A 93 -45.96 -36.77 -7.83
N ALA A 94 -45.57 -36.75 -6.56
CA ALA A 94 -45.06 -37.88 -5.81
C ALA A 94 -46.04 -39.08 -5.79
N LYS A 95 -45.54 -40.27 -6.13
CA LYS A 95 -46.24 -41.54 -5.93
C LYS A 95 -46.46 -41.78 -4.42
N LYS A 96 -47.72 -41.82 -4.00
CA LYS A 96 -48.12 -42.21 -2.63
C LYS A 96 -47.66 -43.66 -2.34
N PRO A 97 -47.07 -43.94 -1.17
CA PRO A 97 -46.84 -45.32 -0.74
C PRO A 97 -48.17 -45.96 -0.31
N LYS A 98 -48.34 -47.22 -0.71
CA LYS A 98 -49.50 -48.09 -0.46
C LYS A 98 -49.54 -48.50 1.02
N PRO A 99 -50.65 -48.34 1.76
CA PRO A 99 -50.72 -48.84 3.13
C PRO A 99 -50.80 -50.37 3.14
N ALA A 100 -49.93 -50.99 3.95
CA ALA A 100 -50.04 -52.39 4.32
C ALA A 100 -51.24 -52.55 5.27
N LYS A 101 -52.12 -53.49 4.96
CA LYS A 101 -53.20 -53.94 5.83
C LYS A 101 -52.64 -54.99 6.80
N GLU A 102 -52.95 -54.82 8.07
CA GLU A 102 -53.03 -55.88 9.09
C GLU A 102 -54.50 -56.29 9.21
#